data_AF-A0A252C139-F1
#
_entry.id   AF-A0A252C139-F1
#
_cell.length_a   1.000
_cell.length_b   1.000
_cell.length_c   1.000
_cell.angle_alpha   90.00
_cell.angle_beta   90.00
_cell.angle_gamma   90.00
#
_symmetry.space_group_name_H-M   'P 1'
#
loop_
_entity.id
_entity.type
_entity.pdbx_description
1 polymer ?
#
loop_
_entity_poly.entity_id
_entity_poly.type
_entity_poly.pdbx_seq_one_letter_code
_entity_poly.pdbx_strand_id
1 'polypeptide(L)'
;MTLAWRGGSISDATLTKIRSFIGNGEGRVAHFYLDSRSLVTVAVGYYCPTAEDATTLSYLNKTTRAPATAAEKKKEWETIQALSPAHTPNSHNAKFYESSTTLVMPDAEITRLFDVKLQEFYADLVDVFSGFDSYPEKAKIALFDMIYNLGEGRNADPARHRKATGLRQFHTLIAACQNHDWVKAAGACRRHGPSDQRNNDTKALFLACAAEDRTALQSAAPKKADQQPQSAVTTASVIPGRDRAPYQHRAPLHHRSISTRLLQIGSRGQDVRAVQRALNRVLAGVSQIETDGVFGAGTAAAVRMAQSRAKIPADGVVGGNTMRILDLVVSQQSGA
;
A
#
# COMPACT_ATOMS: atom_id res chain seq x y z
N MET A 1 -20.76 5.05 -4.88
CA MET A 1 -19.85 5.96 -5.62
C MET A 1 -18.45 5.42 -5.50
N THR A 2 -17.73 5.31 -6.61
CA THR A 2 -16.26 5.15 -6.60
C THR A 2 -15.63 6.35 -5.90
N LEU A 3 -14.55 6.11 -5.14
CA LEU A 3 -13.82 7.21 -4.52
C LEU A 3 -13.07 7.96 -5.64
N ALA A 4 -13.26 9.28 -5.76
CA ALA A 4 -12.46 10.07 -6.71
C ALA A 4 -10.98 9.93 -6.34
N TRP A 5 -10.18 9.41 -7.27
CA TRP A 5 -8.75 9.16 -7.09
C TRP A 5 -8.00 10.46 -6.78
N ARG A 6 -7.02 10.41 -5.87
CA ARG A 6 -6.28 11.58 -5.38
C ARG A 6 -4.75 11.44 -5.47
N GLY A 7 -4.23 10.37 -6.08
CA GLY A 7 -2.81 10.04 -6.12
C GLY A 7 -2.12 10.30 -7.47
N GLY A 8 -1.50 11.47 -7.64
CA GLY A 8 -0.58 11.74 -8.76
C GLY A 8 -1.07 11.37 -10.15
N SER A 9 -0.21 10.74 -10.96
CA SER A 9 -0.39 10.64 -12.43
C SER A 9 -1.15 9.40 -12.93
N ILE A 10 -1.91 8.72 -12.08
CA ILE A 10 -2.65 7.51 -12.49
C ILE A 10 -4.02 7.87 -13.06
N SER A 11 -4.25 7.48 -14.32
CA SER A 11 -5.54 7.66 -14.99
C SER A 11 -6.59 6.62 -14.55
N ASP A 12 -7.87 6.95 -14.66
CA ASP A 12 -8.98 6.01 -14.41
C ASP A 12 -8.91 4.74 -15.29
N ALA A 13 -8.39 4.87 -16.52
CA ALA A 13 -8.14 3.74 -17.41
C ALA A 13 -7.05 2.81 -16.83
N THR A 14 -5.96 3.39 -16.31
CA THR A 14 -4.89 2.66 -15.64
C THR A 14 -5.38 2.01 -14.34
N LEU A 15 -6.15 2.72 -13.51
CA LEU A 15 -6.78 2.14 -12.30
C LEU A 15 -7.71 0.98 -12.64
N THR A 16 -8.43 1.05 -13.75
CA THR A 16 -9.29 -0.05 -14.21
C THR A 16 -8.46 -1.28 -14.62
N LYS A 17 -7.30 -1.08 -15.28
CA LYS A 17 -6.35 -2.17 -15.56
C LYS A 17 -5.73 -2.76 -14.29
N ILE A 18 -5.33 -1.92 -13.31
CA ILE A 18 -4.82 -2.35 -12.00
C ILE A 18 -5.86 -3.23 -11.28
N ARG A 19 -7.11 -2.76 -11.20
CA ARG A 19 -8.22 -3.49 -10.55
C ARG A 19 -8.53 -4.81 -11.24
N SER A 20 -8.51 -4.86 -12.57
CA SER A 20 -8.68 -6.10 -13.34
C SER A 20 -7.55 -7.09 -13.06
N PHE A 21 -6.29 -6.65 -13.17
CA PHE A 21 -5.12 -7.50 -12.99
C PHE A 21 -5.06 -8.15 -11.59
N ILE A 22 -5.17 -7.32 -10.53
CA ILE A 22 -5.16 -7.81 -9.15
C ILE A 22 -6.43 -8.59 -8.82
N GLY A 23 -7.60 -8.14 -9.28
CA GLY A 23 -8.89 -8.80 -9.02
C GLY A 23 -8.96 -10.22 -9.57
N ASN A 24 -8.35 -10.46 -10.74
CA ASN A 24 -8.18 -11.80 -11.32
C ASN A 24 -7.21 -12.69 -10.52
N GLY A 25 -6.27 -12.09 -9.79
CA GLY A 25 -5.22 -12.78 -9.04
C GLY A 25 -5.48 -13.00 -7.53
N GLU A 26 -6.35 -12.20 -6.92
CA GLU A 26 -6.78 -12.30 -5.51
C GLU A 26 -8.21 -12.86 -5.36
N GLY A 27 -9.06 -12.65 -6.37
CA GLY A 27 -10.50 -12.93 -6.32
C GLY A 27 -11.32 -11.78 -5.72
N ARG A 28 -12.57 -11.66 -6.16
CA ARG A 28 -13.57 -10.72 -5.62
C ARG A 28 -14.62 -11.51 -4.85
N VAL A 29 -14.68 -11.34 -3.53
CA VAL A 29 -15.56 -12.11 -2.63
C VAL A 29 -16.63 -11.20 -2.03
N ALA A 30 -17.90 -11.50 -2.28
CA ALA A 30 -19.02 -10.68 -1.82
C ALA A 30 -19.54 -11.03 -0.41
N HIS A 31 -18.92 -11.98 0.28
CA HIS A 31 -19.32 -12.49 1.59
C HIS A 31 -18.11 -12.58 2.55
N PHE A 32 -18.38 -12.70 3.86
CA PHE A 32 -17.33 -12.93 4.85
C PHE A 32 -16.70 -14.31 4.68
N TYR A 33 -15.37 -14.36 4.72
CA TYR A 33 -14.58 -15.60 4.71
C TYR A 33 -13.39 -15.50 5.66
N LEU A 34 -12.73 -16.61 5.97
CA LEU A 34 -11.43 -16.58 6.66
C LEU A 34 -10.29 -16.66 5.64
N ASP A 35 -9.27 -15.82 5.77
CA ASP A 35 -8.05 -15.95 4.97
C ASP A 35 -7.20 -17.17 5.41
N SER A 36 -6.05 -17.40 4.77
CA SER A 36 -5.14 -18.50 5.11
C SER A 36 -4.48 -18.39 6.49
N ARG A 37 -4.65 -17.24 7.19
CA ARG A 37 -4.21 -16.97 8.57
C ARG A 37 -5.38 -17.00 9.56
N SER A 38 -6.54 -17.48 9.12
CA SER A 38 -7.80 -17.54 9.89
C SER A 38 -8.36 -16.17 10.30
N LEU A 39 -8.08 -15.12 9.51
CA LEU A 39 -8.58 -13.77 9.73
C LEU A 39 -9.85 -13.49 8.92
N VAL A 40 -10.89 -12.93 9.54
CA VAL A 40 -12.13 -12.56 8.83
C VAL A 40 -11.86 -11.49 7.79
N THR A 41 -12.23 -11.77 6.54
CA THR A 41 -11.84 -11.04 5.34
C THR A 41 -13.04 -10.96 4.37
N VAL A 42 -13.06 -9.93 3.51
CA VAL A 42 -14.13 -9.64 2.54
C VAL A 42 -13.56 -9.02 1.26
N ALA A 43 -14.41 -8.80 0.26
CA ALA A 43 -14.11 -8.04 -0.95
C ALA A 43 -12.88 -8.61 -1.69
N VAL A 44 -11.89 -7.78 -1.98
CA VAL A 44 -10.57 -8.21 -2.45
C VAL A 44 -9.65 -8.13 -1.23
N GLY A 45 -9.42 -9.26 -0.54
CA GLY A 45 -8.47 -9.36 0.57
C GLY A 45 -8.62 -8.37 1.74
N TYR A 46 -9.78 -7.72 1.91
CA TYR A 46 -9.98 -6.67 2.91
C TYR A 46 -10.20 -7.29 4.30
N TYR A 47 -9.21 -7.13 5.17
CA TYR A 47 -9.26 -7.63 6.55
C TYR A 47 -10.29 -6.86 7.38
N CYS A 48 -11.20 -7.58 8.04
CA CYS A 48 -12.23 -7.05 8.91
C CYS A 48 -12.00 -7.55 10.35
N PRO A 49 -11.19 -6.82 11.17
CA PRO A 49 -10.68 -7.34 12.44
C PRO A 49 -11.74 -7.61 13.51
N THR A 50 -12.89 -6.93 13.48
CA THR A 50 -13.94 -7.09 14.49
C THR A 50 -15.34 -7.05 13.88
N ALA A 51 -16.30 -7.60 14.63
CA ALA A 51 -17.73 -7.46 14.34
C ALA A 51 -18.20 -5.99 14.31
N GLU A 52 -17.50 -5.06 14.98
CA GLU A 52 -17.81 -3.63 14.91
C GLU A 52 -17.40 -3.04 13.56
N ASP A 53 -16.22 -3.37 13.06
CA ASP A 53 -15.75 -2.93 11.73
C ASP A 53 -16.70 -3.41 10.63
N ALA A 54 -17.23 -4.64 10.77
CA ALA A 54 -18.24 -5.20 9.86
C ALA A 54 -19.51 -4.33 9.77
N THR A 55 -19.89 -3.59 10.82
CA THR A 55 -21.09 -2.72 10.77
C THR A 55 -20.96 -1.57 9.78
N THR A 56 -19.73 -1.08 9.58
CA THR A 56 -19.40 0.06 8.71
C THR A 56 -19.49 -0.27 7.23
N LEU A 57 -19.48 -1.56 6.88
CA LEU A 57 -19.49 -2.06 5.51
C LEU A 57 -20.91 -2.12 4.95
N SER A 58 -21.07 -1.81 3.66
CA SER A 58 -22.36 -1.94 2.99
C SER A 58 -22.67 -3.39 2.63
N TYR A 59 -23.78 -3.92 3.14
CA TYR A 59 -24.27 -5.27 2.88
C TYR A 59 -25.76 -5.25 2.60
N LEU A 60 -26.23 -6.16 1.74
CA LEU A 60 -27.63 -6.46 1.52
C LEU A 60 -27.93 -7.86 2.05
N ASN A 61 -29.11 -8.09 2.60
CA ASN A 61 -29.60 -9.44 2.87
C ASN A 61 -29.86 -10.16 1.53
N LYS A 62 -29.31 -11.38 1.34
CA LYS A 62 -29.39 -12.14 0.08
C LYS A 62 -30.84 -12.37 -0.36
N THR A 63 -31.73 -12.62 0.61
CA THR A 63 -33.15 -12.95 0.38
C THR A 63 -34.01 -11.69 0.20
N THR A 64 -33.99 -10.77 1.17
CA THR A 64 -34.89 -9.60 1.13
C THR A 64 -34.38 -8.47 0.25
N ARG A 65 -33.10 -8.50 -0.14
CA ARG A 65 -32.37 -7.46 -0.88
C ARG A 65 -32.30 -6.10 -0.17
N ALA A 66 -32.84 -5.99 1.04
CA ALA A 66 -32.77 -4.80 1.88
C ALA A 66 -31.35 -4.60 2.46
N PRO A 67 -30.95 -3.36 2.81
CA PRO A 67 -29.73 -3.09 3.55
C PRO A 67 -29.69 -3.86 4.87
N ALA A 68 -28.59 -4.58 5.11
CA ALA A 68 -28.40 -5.34 6.33
C ALA A 68 -28.24 -4.42 7.55
N THR A 69 -28.87 -4.79 8.65
CA THR A 69 -28.73 -4.12 9.95
C THR A 69 -27.34 -4.34 10.56
N ALA A 70 -26.94 -3.49 11.51
CA ALA A 70 -25.70 -3.70 12.26
C ALA A 70 -25.68 -5.04 13.02
N ALA A 71 -26.83 -5.50 13.51
CA ALA A 71 -26.96 -6.78 14.21
C ALA A 71 -26.77 -7.98 13.27
N GLU A 72 -27.34 -7.96 12.06
CA GLU A 72 -27.11 -9.01 11.05
C GLU A 72 -25.62 -9.10 10.66
N LYS A 73 -24.96 -7.95 10.43
CA LYS A 73 -23.54 -7.91 10.06
C LYS A 73 -22.64 -8.46 11.17
N LYS A 74 -22.89 -8.08 12.44
CA LYS A 74 -22.17 -8.62 13.61
C LYS A 74 -22.33 -10.13 13.70
N LYS A 75 -23.57 -10.62 13.63
CA LYS A 75 -23.90 -12.05 13.72
C LYS A 75 -23.26 -12.87 12.58
N GLU A 76 -23.21 -12.34 11.36
CA GLU A 76 -22.55 -13.05 10.25
C GLU A 76 -21.03 -13.07 10.43
N TRP A 77 -20.41 -11.95 10.84
CA TRP A 77 -18.99 -11.90 11.17
C TRP A 77 -18.64 -12.93 12.27
N GLU A 78 -19.44 -13.01 13.33
CA GLU A 78 -19.27 -13.97 14.43
C GLU A 78 -19.44 -15.42 13.96
N THR A 79 -20.43 -15.69 13.11
CA THR A 79 -20.64 -17.00 12.47
C THR A 79 -19.40 -17.45 11.70
N ILE A 80 -18.81 -16.57 10.88
CA ILE A 80 -17.60 -16.90 10.10
C ILE A 80 -16.36 -17.01 11.00
N GLN A 81 -16.22 -16.17 12.03
CA GLN A 81 -15.12 -16.28 12.99
C GLN A 81 -15.18 -17.59 13.79
N ALA A 82 -16.37 -18.09 14.11
CA ALA A 82 -16.58 -19.37 14.80
C ALA A 82 -16.21 -20.60 13.96
N LEU A 83 -16.11 -20.46 12.62
CA LEU A 83 -15.61 -21.49 11.72
C LEU A 83 -14.06 -21.54 11.65
N SER A 84 -13.37 -20.74 12.46
CA SER A 84 -11.90 -20.75 12.51
C SER A 84 -11.37 -22.07 13.07
N PRO A 85 -10.48 -22.77 12.36
CA PRO A 85 -9.84 -23.96 12.91
C PRO A 85 -8.95 -23.58 14.11
N ALA A 86 -9.04 -24.37 15.17
CA ALA A 86 -8.19 -24.21 16.34
C ALA A 86 -6.79 -24.80 16.07
N HIS A 87 -5.76 -23.97 16.16
CA HIS A 87 -4.34 -24.35 16.09
C HIS A 87 -3.83 -24.93 14.75
N THR A 88 -4.62 -24.92 13.67
CA THR A 88 -4.15 -25.26 12.32
C THR A 88 -4.37 -24.10 11.34
N PRO A 89 -3.52 -23.96 10.29
CA PRO A 89 -3.77 -23.00 9.23
C PRO A 89 -5.09 -23.29 8.51
N ASN A 90 -5.83 -22.24 8.15
CA ASN A 90 -7.05 -22.41 7.37
C ASN A 90 -6.74 -22.94 5.96
N SER A 91 -7.30 -24.11 5.64
CA SER A 91 -7.21 -24.76 4.32
C SER A 91 -8.41 -24.46 3.41
N HIS A 92 -9.44 -23.78 3.91
CA HIS A 92 -10.65 -23.47 3.16
C HIS A 92 -10.49 -22.18 2.35
N ASN A 93 -10.95 -22.19 1.11
CA ASN A 93 -11.03 -21.00 0.28
C ASN A 93 -12.31 -20.20 0.56
N ALA A 94 -12.40 -18.99 0.01
CA ALA A 94 -13.56 -18.11 0.21
C ALA A 94 -14.92 -18.77 -0.12
N LYS A 95 -14.98 -19.62 -1.17
CA LYS A 95 -16.23 -20.28 -1.60
C LYS A 95 -16.79 -21.25 -0.56
N PHE A 96 -15.95 -21.86 0.28
CA PHE A 96 -16.41 -22.71 1.38
C PHE A 96 -17.40 -21.98 2.31
N TYR A 97 -17.14 -20.70 2.58
CA TYR A 97 -17.93 -19.89 3.52
C TYR A 97 -19.24 -19.34 2.91
N GLU A 98 -19.43 -19.46 1.58
CA GLU A 98 -20.56 -18.84 0.88
C GLU A 98 -21.92 -19.37 1.36
N SER A 99 -22.00 -20.68 1.66
CA SER A 99 -23.18 -21.34 2.22
C SER A 99 -23.49 -20.95 3.67
N SER A 100 -22.49 -20.43 4.40
CA SER A 100 -22.61 -19.99 5.80
C SER A 100 -22.97 -18.50 5.93
N THR A 101 -23.25 -17.82 4.82
CA THR A 101 -23.58 -16.38 4.80
C THR A 101 -24.98 -16.12 4.22
N THR A 102 -25.72 -15.23 4.86
CA THR A 102 -27.01 -14.71 4.43
C THR A 102 -26.92 -13.28 3.87
N LEU A 103 -25.78 -12.61 4.01
CA LEU A 103 -25.54 -11.27 3.46
C LEU A 103 -24.64 -11.29 2.22
N VAL A 104 -24.79 -10.27 1.38
CA VAL A 104 -23.97 -10.04 0.18
C VAL A 104 -23.56 -8.57 0.07
N MET A 105 -22.26 -8.33 -0.09
CA MET A 105 -21.68 -7.02 -0.32
C MET A 105 -21.94 -6.58 -1.77
N PRO A 106 -22.51 -5.39 -2.02
CA PRO A 106 -22.65 -4.87 -3.38
C PRO A 106 -21.30 -4.64 -4.07
N ASP A 107 -21.21 -4.86 -5.38
CA ASP A 107 -20.00 -4.59 -6.17
C ASP A 107 -19.47 -3.16 -6.05
N ALA A 108 -20.36 -2.19 -5.81
CA ALA A 108 -19.98 -0.81 -5.55
C ALA A 108 -19.17 -0.65 -4.24
N GLU A 109 -19.46 -1.47 -3.22
CA GLU A 109 -18.73 -1.49 -1.95
C GLU A 109 -17.43 -2.26 -2.06
N ILE A 110 -17.42 -3.43 -2.73
CA ILE A 110 -16.20 -4.18 -3.06
C ILE A 110 -15.21 -3.25 -3.79
N THR A 111 -15.72 -2.48 -4.76
CA THR A 111 -14.92 -1.52 -5.53
C THR A 111 -14.46 -0.34 -4.67
N ARG A 112 -15.31 0.21 -3.80
CA ARG A 112 -14.92 1.29 -2.87
C ARG A 112 -13.80 0.86 -1.92
N LEU A 113 -13.90 -0.32 -1.30
CA LEU A 113 -12.87 -0.85 -0.41
C LEU A 113 -11.54 -1.08 -1.15
N PHE A 114 -11.64 -1.58 -2.38
CA PHE A 114 -10.47 -1.78 -3.24
C PHE A 114 -9.81 -0.45 -3.65
N ASP A 115 -10.59 0.54 -4.08
CA ASP A 115 -10.09 1.88 -4.45
C ASP A 115 -9.39 2.55 -3.25
N VAL A 116 -9.95 2.44 -2.03
CA VAL A 116 -9.30 2.91 -0.79
C VAL A 116 -7.95 2.23 -0.57
N LYS A 117 -7.89 0.90 -0.70
CA LYS A 117 -6.65 0.13 -0.51
C LYS A 117 -5.58 0.45 -1.57
N LEU A 118 -5.99 0.69 -2.82
CA LEU A 118 -5.10 1.17 -3.88
C LEU A 118 -4.59 2.59 -3.61
N GLN A 119 -5.43 3.47 -3.04
CA GLN A 119 -5.04 4.84 -2.69
C GLN A 119 -4.01 4.89 -1.54
N GLU A 120 -4.10 3.95 -0.58
CA GLU A 120 -3.06 3.74 0.45
C GLU A 120 -1.76 3.24 -0.17
N PHE A 121 -1.83 2.12 -0.90
CA PHE A 121 -0.65 1.52 -1.53
C PHE A 121 0.03 2.42 -2.56
N TYR A 122 -0.68 3.37 -3.16
CA TYR A 122 -0.08 4.40 -3.99
C TYR A 122 0.94 5.26 -3.22
N ALA A 123 0.60 5.70 -2.01
CA ALA A 123 1.51 6.51 -1.20
C ALA A 123 2.76 5.72 -0.81
N ASP A 124 2.58 4.45 -0.44
CA ASP A 124 3.66 3.51 -0.14
C ASP A 124 4.56 3.27 -1.37
N LEU A 125 3.98 3.12 -2.57
CA LEU A 125 4.74 2.94 -3.81
C LEU A 125 5.55 4.19 -4.20
N VAL A 126 5.01 5.39 -4.00
CA VAL A 126 5.75 6.64 -4.23
C VAL A 126 6.94 6.80 -3.27
N ASP A 127 6.82 6.33 -2.02
CA ASP A 127 7.93 6.33 -1.06
C ASP A 127 9.01 5.29 -1.41
N VAL A 128 8.61 4.07 -1.79
CA VAL A 128 9.56 3.00 -2.16
C VAL A 128 10.24 3.27 -3.51
N PHE A 129 9.52 3.85 -4.48
CA PHE A 129 9.99 4.09 -5.84
C PHE A 129 10.01 5.58 -6.16
N SER A 130 11.13 6.24 -5.84
CA SER A 130 11.40 7.61 -6.30
C SER A 130 11.23 7.70 -7.83
N GLY A 131 10.24 8.48 -8.28
CA GLY A 131 9.87 8.58 -9.69
C GLY A 131 8.71 7.68 -10.14
N PHE A 132 8.01 6.98 -9.26
CA PHE A 132 6.89 6.08 -9.60
C PHE A 132 5.88 6.69 -10.59
N ASP A 133 5.56 7.98 -10.45
CA ASP A 133 4.65 8.70 -11.35
C ASP A 133 5.13 8.78 -12.82
N SER A 134 6.43 8.68 -13.11
CA SER A 134 6.95 8.65 -14.48
C SER A 134 7.05 7.25 -15.08
N TYR A 135 6.82 6.19 -14.29
CA TYR A 135 6.98 4.82 -14.76
C TYR A 135 5.92 4.44 -15.83
N PRO A 136 6.26 3.56 -16.79
CA PRO A 136 5.31 3.04 -17.77
C PRO A 136 4.10 2.39 -17.10
N GLU A 137 2.94 2.42 -17.78
CA GLU A 137 1.68 1.92 -17.23
C GLU A 137 1.79 0.47 -16.72
N LYS A 138 2.45 -0.40 -17.49
CA LYS A 138 2.61 -1.82 -17.14
C LYS A 138 3.52 -2.02 -15.92
N ALA A 139 4.56 -1.20 -15.76
CA ALA A 139 5.38 -1.20 -14.55
C ALA A 139 4.57 -0.74 -13.32
N LYS A 140 3.71 0.28 -13.46
CA LYS A 140 2.77 0.69 -12.40
C LYS A 140 1.83 -0.47 -12.03
N ILE A 141 1.20 -1.14 -13.00
CA ILE A 141 0.32 -2.30 -12.75
C ILE A 141 1.06 -3.43 -12.03
N ALA A 142 2.27 -3.78 -12.48
CA ALA A 142 3.08 -4.82 -11.86
C ALA A 142 3.44 -4.48 -10.41
N LEU A 143 3.86 -3.23 -10.14
CA LEU A 143 4.21 -2.77 -8.80
C LEU A 143 2.99 -2.70 -7.86
N PHE A 144 1.80 -2.36 -8.38
CA PHE A 144 0.56 -2.48 -7.62
C PHE A 144 0.25 -3.94 -7.24
N ASP A 145 0.40 -4.90 -8.16
CA ASP A 145 0.20 -6.32 -7.80
C ASP A 145 1.26 -6.82 -6.81
N MET A 146 2.51 -6.36 -6.94
CA MET A 146 3.59 -6.65 -5.99
C MET A 146 3.24 -6.16 -4.58
N ILE A 147 2.88 -4.87 -4.40
CA ILE A 147 2.57 -4.33 -3.08
C ILE A 147 1.25 -4.88 -2.52
N TYR A 148 0.28 -5.21 -3.36
CA TYR A 148 -1.00 -5.78 -2.91
C TYR A 148 -0.81 -7.14 -2.25
N ASN A 149 -0.02 -8.01 -2.87
CA ASN A 149 0.26 -9.35 -2.34
C ASN A 149 1.20 -9.34 -1.12
N LEU A 150 2.21 -8.46 -1.14
CA LEU A 150 3.30 -8.47 -0.15
C LEU A 150 3.05 -7.53 1.05
N GLY A 151 2.22 -6.51 0.86
CA GLY A 151 2.28 -5.26 1.61
C GLY A 151 3.54 -4.45 1.27
N GLU A 152 3.54 -3.17 1.65
CA GLU A 152 4.72 -2.29 1.65
C GLU A 152 5.90 -2.96 2.38
N GLY A 153 5.66 -3.34 3.64
CA GLY A 153 6.56 -4.17 4.42
C GLY A 153 6.79 -3.69 5.84
N ARG A 154 7.79 -4.29 6.48
CA ARG A 154 8.29 -3.87 7.79
C ARG A 154 9.75 -4.21 7.91
N ASN A 155 10.49 -3.39 8.65
CA ASN A 155 11.85 -3.70 9.06
C ASN A 155 11.87 -4.92 10.01
N ALA A 156 13.03 -5.56 10.13
CA ALA A 156 13.22 -6.60 11.13
C ALA A 156 13.09 -6.00 12.55
N ASP A 157 12.46 -6.75 13.44
CA ASP A 157 12.39 -6.45 14.88
C ASP A 157 13.04 -7.63 15.63
N PRO A 158 14.35 -7.55 15.92
CA PRO A 158 15.07 -8.61 16.62
C PRO A 158 14.51 -8.87 18.02
N ALA A 159 14.00 -7.84 18.70
CA ALA A 159 13.44 -7.95 20.05
C ALA A 159 12.11 -8.72 20.09
N ARG A 160 11.45 -8.91 18.94
CA ARG A 160 10.28 -9.79 18.77
C ARG A 160 10.57 -11.02 17.91
N HIS A 161 11.84 -11.27 17.57
CA HIS A 161 12.28 -12.28 16.60
C HIS A 161 11.55 -12.22 15.23
N ARG A 162 11.10 -11.03 14.82
CA ARG A 162 10.35 -10.84 13.56
C ARG A 162 11.30 -10.48 12.43
N LYS A 163 11.37 -11.34 11.41
CA LYS A 163 12.05 -11.02 10.15
C LYS A 163 11.36 -9.86 9.43
N ALA A 164 12.14 -9.12 8.66
CA ALA A 164 11.63 -8.12 7.72
C ALA A 164 10.78 -8.78 6.63
N THR A 165 9.77 -8.09 6.13
CA THR A 165 8.82 -8.61 5.12
C THR A 165 8.37 -7.50 4.16
N GLY A 166 7.66 -7.89 3.09
CA GLY A 166 6.99 -6.99 2.15
C GLY A 166 7.85 -6.53 0.99
N LEU A 167 7.30 -5.64 0.16
CA LEU A 167 7.91 -5.12 -1.05
C LEU A 167 9.28 -4.47 -0.80
N ARG A 168 9.48 -3.79 0.34
CA ARG A 168 10.79 -3.21 0.72
C ARG A 168 11.93 -4.22 0.79
N GLN A 169 11.67 -5.53 0.84
CA GLN A 169 12.71 -6.58 0.81
C GLN A 169 13.16 -6.96 -0.61
N PHE A 170 12.48 -6.49 -1.65
CA PHE A 170 12.81 -6.76 -3.05
C PHE A 170 13.85 -5.76 -3.58
N HIS A 171 14.97 -5.64 -2.87
CA HIS A 171 16.04 -4.65 -3.15
C HIS A 171 16.48 -4.63 -4.62
N THR A 172 16.65 -5.81 -5.25
CA THR A 172 17.02 -5.93 -6.66
C THR A 172 15.95 -5.40 -7.62
N LEU A 173 14.66 -5.59 -7.30
CA LEU A 173 13.54 -5.04 -8.08
C LEU A 173 13.48 -3.52 -7.94
N ILE A 174 13.59 -3.02 -6.70
CA ILE A 174 13.56 -1.58 -6.40
C ILE A 174 14.67 -0.87 -7.18
N ALA A 175 15.91 -1.35 -7.07
CA ALA A 175 17.04 -0.80 -7.80
C ALA A 175 16.88 -0.95 -9.33
N ALA A 176 16.26 -2.02 -9.83
CA ALA A 176 16.01 -2.19 -11.26
C ALA A 176 14.99 -1.16 -11.78
N CYS A 177 13.84 -1.00 -11.11
CA CYS A 177 12.82 -0.03 -11.48
C CYS A 177 13.32 1.42 -11.40
N GLN A 178 14.09 1.77 -10.37
CA GLN A 178 14.70 3.10 -10.23
C GLN A 178 15.70 3.43 -11.35
N ASN A 179 16.35 2.42 -11.94
CA ASN A 179 17.23 2.57 -13.10
C ASN A 179 16.51 2.32 -14.44
N HIS A 180 15.17 2.16 -14.44
CA HIS A 180 14.36 1.81 -15.61
C HIS A 180 14.81 0.51 -16.33
N ASP A 181 15.51 -0.40 -15.63
CA ASP A 181 15.95 -1.70 -16.13
C ASP A 181 14.82 -2.73 -15.96
N TRP A 182 13.85 -2.69 -16.88
CA TRP A 182 12.67 -3.55 -16.77
C TRP A 182 12.96 -5.03 -17.01
N VAL A 183 14.05 -5.38 -17.69
CA VAL A 183 14.46 -6.79 -17.87
C VAL A 183 14.95 -7.36 -16.54
N LYS A 184 15.75 -6.61 -15.79
CA LYS A 184 16.18 -6.99 -14.45
C LYS A 184 15.03 -6.94 -13.44
N ALA A 185 14.10 -5.98 -13.58
CA ALA A 185 12.88 -5.95 -12.78
C ALA A 185 12.04 -7.23 -12.98
N ALA A 186 11.84 -7.65 -14.23
CA ALA A 186 11.20 -8.92 -14.58
C ALA A 186 11.92 -10.16 -14.01
N GLY A 187 13.25 -10.12 -13.91
CA GLY A 187 14.04 -11.16 -13.25
C GLY A 187 13.89 -11.18 -11.72
N ALA A 188 13.57 -10.04 -11.10
CA ALA A 188 13.57 -9.83 -9.66
C ALA A 188 12.17 -9.83 -9.00
N CYS A 189 11.08 -9.91 -9.76
CA CYS A 189 9.71 -9.76 -9.24
C CYS A 189 9.03 -11.07 -8.76
N ARG A 190 9.72 -12.22 -8.73
CA ARG A 190 9.11 -13.50 -8.31
C ARG A 190 8.81 -13.49 -6.80
N ARG A 191 7.55 -13.75 -6.43
CA ARG A 191 7.09 -13.84 -5.04
C ARG A 191 6.85 -15.28 -4.61
N HIS A 192 6.98 -15.55 -3.32
CA HIS A 192 6.48 -16.78 -2.70
C HIS A 192 5.03 -16.57 -2.22
N GLY A 193 4.15 -17.56 -2.44
CA GLY A 193 2.73 -17.50 -2.06
C GLY A 193 1.79 -17.51 -3.25
N PRO A 194 1.84 -16.51 -4.16
CA PRO A 194 1.07 -16.51 -5.41
C PRO A 194 1.36 -17.72 -6.31
N SER A 195 0.41 -18.05 -7.18
CA SER A 195 0.61 -19.05 -8.23
C SER A 195 1.75 -18.65 -9.18
N ASP A 196 2.38 -19.65 -9.80
CA ASP A 196 3.40 -19.41 -10.83
C ASP A 196 2.83 -18.60 -12.01
N GLN A 197 1.56 -18.79 -12.36
CA GLN A 197 0.90 -17.99 -13.39
C GLN A 197 0.88 -16.50 -13.03
N ARG A 198 0.41 -16.12 -11.84
CA ARG A 198 0.36 -14.71 -11.42
C ARG A 198 1.76 -14.08 -11.32
N ASN A 199 2.76 -14.86 -10.92
CA ASN A 199 4.16 -14.44 -10.98
C ASN A 199 4.65 -14.23 -12.43
N ASN A 200 4.28 -15.12 -13.36
CA ASN A 200 4.62 -15.00 -14.78
C ASN A 200 3.92 -13.81 -15.46
N ASP A 201 2.64 -13.55 -15.13
CA ASP A 201 1.88 -12.41 -15.65
C ASP A 201 2.50 -11.08 -15.20
N THR A 202 2.91 -11.01 -13.93
CA THR A 202 3.58 -9.83 -13.35
C THR A 202 4.96 -9.61 -13.99
N LYS A 203 5.69 -10.69 -14.25
CA LYS A 203 6.95 -10.68 -15.00
C LYS A 203 6.75 -10.19 -16.43
N ALA A 204 5.67 -10.63 -17.09
CA ALA A 204 5.37 -10.25 -18.47
C ALA A 204 5.09 -8.74 -18.62
N LEU A 205 4.48 -8.09 -17.63
CA LEU A 205 4.29 -6.64 -17.61
C LEU A 205 5.62 -5.87 -17.67
N PHE A 206 6.62 -6.25 -16.87
CA PHE A 206 7.95 -5.63 -16.93
C PHE A 206 8.69 -5.94 -18.24
N LEU A 207 8.60 -7.17 -18.76
CA LEU A 207 9.17 -7.51 -20.08
C LEU A 207 8.53 -6.70 -21.22
N ALA A 208 7.24 -6.39 -21.11
CA ALA A 208 6.54 -5.54 -22.07
C ALA A 208 7.03 -4.09 -22.03
N CYS A 209 7.35 -3.53 -20.85
CA CYS A 209 8.01 -2.22 -20.76
C CYS A 209 9.37 -2.22 -21.49
N ALA A 210 10.20 -3.26 -21.28
CA ALA A 210 11.47 -3.40 -22.01
C ALA A 210 11.30 -3.60 -23.53
N ALA A 211 10.14 -4.06 -24.00
CA ALA A 211 9.83 -4.12 -25.43
C ALA A 211 9.43 -2.73 -25.96
N GLU A 212 8.55 -2.03 -25.24
CA GLU A 212 8.08 -0.68 -25.58
C GLU A 212 9.24 0.33 -25.66
N ASP A 213 10.14 0.33 -24.67
CA ASP A 213 11.33 1.21 -24.66
C ASP A 213 12.25 0.92 -25.86
N ARG A 214 12.44 -0.35 -26.23
CA ARG A 214 13.23 -0.71 -27.43
C ARG A 214 12.55 -0.28 -28.73
N THR A 215 11.23 -0.41 -28.84
CA THR A 215 10.47 0.07 -30.00
C THR A 215 10.53 1.60 -30.10
N ALA A 216 10.45 2.32 -28.97
CA ALA A 216 10.60 3.77 -28.93
C ALA A 216 12.01 4.24 -29.33
N LEU A 217 13.06 3.55 -28.86
CA LEU A 217 14.45 3.83 -29.27
C LEU A 217 14.68 3.56 -30.77
N GLN A 218 14.05 2.51 -31.32
CA GLN A 218 14.12 2.18 -32.75
C GLN A 218 13.37 3.19 -33.63
N SER A 219 12.23 3.73 -33.17
CA SER A 219 11.47 4.74 -33.92
C SER A 219 12.02 6.16 -33.78
N ALA A 220 12.72 6.47 -32.68
CA ALA A 220 13.42 7.73 -32.45
C ALA A 220 14.81 7.80 -33.12
N ALA A 221 15.37 6.66 -33.53
CA ALA A 221 16.62 6.64 -34.29
C ALA A 221 16.45 7.39 -35.63
N PRO A 222 17.37 8.30 -36.01
CA PRO A 222 17.27 9.00 -37.28
C PRO A 222 17.25 8.00 -38.43
N LYS A 223 16.30 8.14 -39.35
CA LYS A 223 16.28 7.36 -40.60
C LYS A 223 17.66 7.50 -41.25
N LYS A 224 18.36 6.39 -41.47
CA LYS A 224 19.60 6.41 -42.25
C LYS A 224 19.28 7.01 -43.62
N ALA A 225 19.83 8.20 -43.88
CA ALA A 225 19.94 8.68 -45.25
C ALA A 225 20.84 7.71 -46.01
N ASP A 226 20.51 7.44 -47.28
CA ASP A 226 21.35 6.62 -48.15
C ASP A 226 22.75 7.26 -48.26
N GLN A 227 23.74 6.58 -47.67
CA GLN A 227 25.15 6.90 -47.86
C GLN A 227 25.94 5.62 -48.14
N GLN A 228 26.51 5.59 -49.34
CA GLN A 228 27.43 4.56 -49.80
C GLN A 228 28.67 4.45 -48.90
N PRO A 229 29.32 3.28 -48.85
CA PRO A 229 30.44 3.04 -47.95
C PRO A 229 31.72 3.72 -48.44
N GLN A 230 32.38 4.48 -47.56
CA GLN A 230 33.80 4.81 -47.72
C GLN A 230 34.62 4.51 -46.45
N SER A 231 35.68 3.74 -46.72
CA SER A 231 36.93 3.47 -45.99
C SER A 231 37.29 4.28 -44.75
N ALA A 232 37.89 3.56 -43.78
CA ALA A 232 38.46 4.07 -42.54
C ALA A 232 39.77 4.87 -42.72
N VAL A 233 40.05 5.77 -41.76
CA VAL A 233 41.41 6.22 -41.40
C VAL A 233 41.52 6.34 -39.87
N THR A 234 42.63 5.87 -39.33
CA THR A 234 43.01 5.90 -37.90
C THR A 234 43.71 7.20 -37.53
N THR A 235 43.53 7.73 -36.32
CA THR A 235 44.58 8.46 -35.58
C THR A 235 44.19 8.65 -34.10
N ALA A 236 45.20 8.69 -33.22
CA ALA A 236 45.03 8.96 -31.79
C ALA A 236 46.05 10.02 -31.34
N SER A 237 45.70 10.93 -30.42
CA SER A 237 46.69 11.76 -29.71
C SER A 237 46.15 12.45 -28.43
N VAL A 238 46.71 12.05 -27.27
CA VAL A 238 47.29 12.85 -26.15
C VAL A 238 46.45 13.91 -25.37
N ILE A 239 46.81 14.09 -24.08
CA ILE A 239 46.03 14.61 -22.92
C ILE A 239 46.91 15.63 -22.12
N PRO A 240 46.45 16.82 -21.67
CA PRO A 240 46.26 17.07 -20.21
C PRO A 240 45.35 18.25 -19.71
N GLY A 241 44.61 18.02 -18.61
CA GLY A 241 44.79 18.80 -17.37
C GLY A 241 43.76 19.85 -16.88
N ARG A 242 43.72 20.02 -15.54
CA ARG A 242 43.06 21.07 -14.68
C ARG A 242 41.53 20.94 -14.45
N ASP A 243 40.96 21.26 -13.29
CA ASP A 243 41.48 21.58 -11.93
C ASP A 243 40.42 21.23 -10.83
N ARG A 244 40.78 21.33 -9.54
CA ARG A 244 39.90 20.97 -8.39
C ARG A 244 39.37 22.18 -7.59
N ALA A 245 38.26 21.92 -6.87
CA ALA A 245 37.78 22.57 -5.64
C ALA A 245 36.87 23.84 -5.78
N PRO A 246 36.20 24.28 -4.70
CA PRO A 246 35.19 23.50 -3.97
C PRO A 246 33.90 24.29 -3.66
N TYR A 247 32.73 23.64 -3.66
CA TYR A 247 31.50 24.26 -3.12
C TYR A 247 31.24 23.85 -1.68
N GLN A 248 31.54 24.76 -0.74
CA GLN A 248 30.96 24.73 0.60
C GLN A 248 29.53 25.28 0.53
N HIS A 249 28.53 24.46 0.84
CA HIS A 249 27.21 24.97 1.23
C HIS A 249 26.70 24.27 2.49
N ARG A 250 26.81 25.05 3.59
CA ARG A 250 25.98 25.10 4.81
C ARG A 250 25.10 23.88 5.13
N ALA A 251 25.34 23.31 6.31
CA ALA A 251 24.44 22.37 6.96
C ALA A 251 23.00 22.92 7.11
N PRO A 252 21.95 22.13 6.79
CA PRO A 252 20.60 22.41 7.23
C PRO A 252 20.44 22.11 8.72
N LEU A 253 19.66 22.95 9.40
CA LEU A 253 19.36 22.87 10.82
C LEU A 253 18.62 21.57 11.17
N HIS A 254 18.84 21.06 12.39
CA HIS A 254 18.17 19.89 12.93
C HIS A 254 16.65 20.13 13.12
N HIS A 255 15.86 19.99 12.05
CA HIS A 255 14.44 19.74 12.23
C HIS A 255 14.27 18.35 12.83
N ARG A 256 13.82 18.32 14.09
CA ARG A 256 13.72 17.15 14.96
C ARG A 256 12.73 16.15 14.36
N SER A 257 13.21 15.20 13.56
CA SER A 257 12.35 14.29 12.80
C SER A 257 11.51 13.41 13.73
N ILE A 258 10.20 13.47 13.54
CA ILE A 258 9.24 12.57 14.19
C ILE A 258 8.83 11.56 13.11
N SER A 259 9.04 10.28 13.42
CA SER A 259 9.17 9.20 12.43
C SER A 259 7.93 8.99 11.54
N THR A 260 8.18 8.75 10.25
CA THR A 260 7.21 8.43 9.18
C THR A 260 6.61 7.02 9.27
N ARG A 261 6.67 6.37 10.44
CA ARG A 261 6.23 4.98 10.64
C ARG A 261 4.77 4.90 11.07
N LEU A 262 3.99 4.01 10.45
CA LEU A 262 2.61 3.74 10.85
C LEU A 262 2.53 3.18 12.28
N LEU A 263 1.77 3.85 13.17
CA LEU A 263 1.62 3.49 14.58
C LEU A 263 0.22 2.95 14.86
N GLN A 264 0.17 1.78 15.48
CA GLN A 264 -1.06 1.03 15.79
C GLN A 264 -0.85 0.23 17.07
N ILE A 265 -1.89 -0.47 17.55
CA ILE A 265 -1.81 -1.30 18.76
C ILE A 265 -0.56 -2.21 18.73
N GLY A 266 0.22 -2.14 19.80
CA GLY A 266 1.49 -2.86 19.96
C GLY A 266 2.73 -2.14 19.41
N SER A 267 2.60 -0.95 18.78
CA SER A 267 3.73 -0.05 18.51
C SER A 267 4.31 0.52 19.81
N ARG A 268 5.62 0.76 19.84
CA ARG A 268 6.31 1.36 20.99
C ARG A 268 7.45 2.27 20.51
N GLY A 269 7.73 3.37 21.21
CA GLY A 269 8.88 4.25 20.90
C GLY A 269 8.69 5.73 21.25
N GLN A 270 9.66 6.57 20.87
CA GLN A 270 9.55 8.04 21.00
C GLN A 270 8.52 8.65 20.05
N ASP A 271 8.32 8.01 18.89
CA ASP A 271 7.25 8.26 17.92
C ASP A 271 5.87 8.13 18.58
N VAL A 272 5.63 7.03 19.30
CA VAL A 272 4.40 6.82 20.08
C VAL A 272 4.25 7.86 21.19
N ARG A 273 5.33 8.21 21.92
CA ARG A 273 5.27 9.29 22.93
C ARG A 273 4.94 10.66 22.32
N ALA A 274 5.39 10.94 21.09
CA ALA A 274 5.05 12.17 20.39
C ALA A 274 3.56 12.21 20.04
N VAL A 275 3.03 11.10 19.51
CA VAL A 275 1.59 10.93 19.23
C VAL A 275 0.74 11.03 20.49
N GLN A 276 1.07 10.32 21.57
CA GLN A 276 0.32 10.40 22.83
C GLN A 276 0.27 11.85 23.38
N ARG A 277 1.39 12.61 23.30
CA ARG A 277 1.43 14.04 23.65
C ARG A 277 0.67 14.96 22.68
N ALA A 278 0.49 14.57 21.42
CA ALA A 278 -0.34 15.31 20.48
C ALA A 278 -1.83 15.05 20.77
N LEU A 279 -2.21 13.79 20.97
CA LEU A 279 -3.59 13.38 21.32
C LEU A 279 -4.07 14.05 22.61
N ASN A 280 -3.25 14.09 23.66
CA ASN A 280 -3.59 14.78 24.92
C ASN A 280 -3.83 16.30 24.75
N ARG A 281 -3.29 16.93 23.70
CA ARG A 281 -3.55 18.34 23.37
C ARG A 281 -4.81 18.51 22.51
N VAL A 282 -4.97 17.67 21.49
CA VAL A 282 -6.16 17.65 20.59
C VAL A 282 -7.45 17.22 21.34
N LEU A 283 -7.32 16.43 22.40
CA LEU A 283 -8.41 15.93 23.23
C LEU A 283 -8.42 16.53 24.65
N ALA A 284 -7.72 17.65 24.87
CA ALA A 284 -7.72 18.36 26.15
C ALA A 284 -9.15 18.63 26.65
N GLY A 285 -9.40 18.34 27.94
CA GLY A 285 -10.73 18.43 28.55
C GLY A 285 -11.71 17.30 28.19
N VAL A 286 -11.33 16.33 27.35
CA VAL A 286 -12.22 15.23 26.90
C VAL A 286 -11.60 13.85 27.11
N SER A 287 -10.30 13.69 26.89
CA SER A 287 -9.59 12.44 27.19
C SER A 287 -8.11 12.71 27.51
N GLN A 288 -7.61 12.00 28.52
CA GLN A 288 -6.20 12.00 28.93
C GLN A 288 -5.70 10.56 28.88
N ILE A 289 -4.63 10.32 28.13
CA ILE A 289 -3.94 9.03 28.04
C ILE A 289 -2.50 9.16 28.55
N GLU A 290 -1.94 8.08 29.08
CA GLU A 290 -0.55 8.05 29.50
C GLU A 290 0.40 8.22 28.30
N THR A 291 1.56 8.86 28.55
CA THR A 291 2.59 9.12 27.53
C THR A 291 3.82 8.22 27.72
N ASP A 292 3.56 6.94 28.00
CA ASP A 292 4.57 5.90 28.27
C ASP A 292 5.38 5.49 27.03
N GLY A 293 4.84 5.74 25.83
CA GLY A 293 5.40 5.30 24.56
C GLY A 293 4.97 3.91 24.14
N VAL A 294 3.81 3.46 24.60
CA VAL A 294 3.19 2.18 24.25
C VAL A 294 1.83 2.44 23.65
N PHE A 295 1.67 2.05 22.39
CA PHE A 295 0.41 2.21 21.68
C PHE A 295 -0.53 1.08 22.12
N GLY A 296 -1.22 1.29 23.24
CA GLY A 296 -2.21 0.36 23.78
C GLY A 296 -3.62 0.62 23.23
N ALA A 297 -4.60 -0.11 23.76
CA ALA A 297 -6.02 0.10 23.43
C ALA A 297 -6.49 1.53 23.72
N GLY A 298 -6.03 2.14 24.83
CA GLY A 298 -6.34 3.53 25.16
C GLY A 298 -5.77 4.54 24.14
N THR A 299 -4.55 4.32 23.64
CA THR A 299 -3.97 5.16 22.57
C THR A 299 -4.75 4.99 21.27
N ALA A 300 -5.14 3.76 20.90
CA ALA A 300 -5.98 3.53 19.72
C ALA A 300 -7.34 4.24 19.82
N ALA A 301 -8.02 4.17 20.97
CA ALA A 301 -9.29 4.86 21.20
C ALA A 301 -9.15 6.39 21.06
N ALA A 302 -8.10 6.97 21.64
CA ALA A 302 -7.80 8.39 21.50
C ALA A 302 -7.50 8.79 20.03
N VAL A 303 -6.79 7.94 19.27
CA VAL A 303 -6.57 8.16 17.83
C VAL A 303 -7.89 8.16 17.07
N ARG A 304 -8.80 7.20 17.34
CA ARG A 304 -10.15 7.19 16.74
C ARG A 304 -10.93 8.47 17.04
N MET A 305 -10.91 8.95 18.28
CA MET A 305 -11.57 10.21 18.65
C MET A 305 -11.00 11.42 17.91
N ALA A 306 -9.67 11.50 17.77
CA ALA A 306 -9.00 12.57 17.01
C ALA A 306 -9.33 12.50 15.51
N GLN A 307 -9.33 11.29 14.93
CA GLN A 307 -9.71 11.04 13.53
C GLN A 307 -11.17 11.42 13.25
N SER A 308 -12.11 11.00 14.10
CA SER A 308 -13.53 11.37 14.01
C SER A 308 -13.73 12.88 14.09
N ARG A 309 -13.06 13.57 15.03
CA ARG A 309 -13.08 15.05 15.12
C ARG A 309 -12.55 15.72 13.86
N ALA A 310 -11.53 15.14 13.24
CA ALA A 310 -10.95 15.61 11.99
C ALA A 310 -11.73 15.16 10.72
N LYS A 311 -12.87 14.48 10.87
CA LYS A 311 -13.72 13.96 9.77
C LYS A 311 -12.99 13.05 8.78
N ILE A 312 -12.00 12.30 9.26
CA ILE A 312 -11.31 11.24 8.52
C ILE A 312 -11.68 9.85 9.09
N PRO A 313 -11.42 8.74 8.39
CA PRO A 313 -11.69 7.40 8.91
C PRO A 313 -11.06 7.17 10.28
N ALA A 314 -11.86 6.69 11.23
CA ALA A 314 -11.49 6.50 12.63
C ALA A 314 -11.05 5.04 12.90
N ASP A 315 -10.00 4.61 12.22
CA ASP A 315 -9.44 3.25 12.31
C ASP A 315 -8.64 3.00 13.60
N GLY A 316 -8.12 4.04 14.26
CA GLY A 316 -7.27 3.95 15.44
C GLY A 316 -5.79 3.75 15.12
N VAL A 317 -5.41 4.04 13.88
CA VAL A 317 -4.06 3.87 13.30
C VAL A 317 -3.52 5.23 12.87
N VAL A 318 -2.29 5.53 13.28
CA VAL A 318 -1.61 6.78 12.93
C VAL A 318 -0.70 6.53 11.73
N GLY A 319 -1.25 6.74 10.54
CA GLY A 319 -0.49 6.89 9.29
C GLY A 319 -0.16 8.36 8.97
N GLY A 320 0.44 8.62 7.80
CA GLY A 320 0.87 9.95 7.38
C GLY A 320 -0.24 11.03 7.38
N ASN A 321 -1.48 10.66 7.02
CA ASN A 321 -2.62 11.58 7.08
C ASN A 321 -2.99 11.97 8.52
N THR A 322 -2.96 11.02 9.46
CA THR A 322 -3.22 11.28 10.87
C THR A 322 -2.10 12.12 11.48
N MET A 323 -0.83 11.85 11.14
CA MET A 323 0.31 12.69 11.55
C MET A 323 0.19 14.13 11.05
N ARG A 324 -0.11 14.32 9.75
CA ARG A 324 -0.24 15.65 9.15
C ARG A 324 -1.37 16.48 9.78
N ILE A 325 -2.44 15.83 10.23
CA ILE A 325 -3.54 16.49 10.96
C ILE A 325 -3.13 16.80 12.41
N LEU A 326 -2.45 15.89 13.10
CA LEU A 326 -1.94 16.15 14.46
C LEU A 326 -0.94 17.34 14.46
N ASP A 327 -0.05 17.42 13.48
CA ASP A 327 0.86 18.56 13.33
C ASP A 327 0.12 19.87 12.98
N LEU A 328 -0.88 19.83 12.08
CA LEU A 328 -1.72 20.99 11.76
C LEU A 328 -2.48 21.54 12.98
N VAL A 329 -3.05 20.66 13.82
CA VAL A 329 -3.78 21.10 15.03
C VAL A 329 -2.82 21.60 16.12
N VAL A 330 -1.66 20.95 16.30
CA VAL A 330 -0.64 21.40 17.26
C VAL A 330 -0.03 22.76 16.86
N SER A 331 0.17 23.01 15.56
CA SER A 331 0.67 24.30 15.07
C SER A 331 -0.37 25.42 15.15
N GLN A 332 -1.66 25.14 14.94
CA GLN A 332 -2.72 26.13 15.15
C GLN A 332 -2.95 26.50 16.63
N GLN A 333 -2.72 25.57 17.56
CA GLN A 333 -2.79 25.84 19.01
C GLN A 333 -1.56 26.55 19.59
N SER A 334 -0.51 26.75 18.79
CA SER A 334 0.74 27.43 19.21
C SER A 334 0.80 28.92 18.80
N GLY A 335 -0.30 29.46 18.28
CA GLY A 335 -0.43 30.84 17.78
C GLY A 335 -1.61 31.61 18.39
N ALA A 336 -2.02 31.25 19.60
CA ALA A 336 -3.05 31.90 20.41
C ALA A 336 -2.50 32.18 21.82
#